data_AF-A0A928NV76-F1
#
_entry.id   AF-A0A928NV76-F1
#
_cell.length_a   1.000
_cell.length_b   1.000
_cell.length_c   1.000
_cell.angle_alpha   90.00
_cell.angle_beta   90.00
_cell.angle_gamma   90.00
#
_symmetry.space_group_name_H-M   'P 1'
#
loop_
_entity.id
_entity.type
_entity.pdbx_description
1 polymer ?
#
loop_
_entity_poly.entity_id
_entity_poly.type
_entity_poly.pdbx_seq_one_letter_code
_entity_poly.pdbx_strand_id
1 'polypeptide(L)'
;MEKKVKNAAKKLKKQNESFWADFKKFITKGNVLDMAVAVVVASAFNAIVNGLVKYIITPLITYATSGVSINEWEWVVREEVLDAAGAVVTSKISVQYGLWLQAIVDFLIIAFSVFVVVRVIRNTERALNAKELAKKAEEEAAKKAEEEKKAAEAAAAAKAAAEAQKAREDAFLADVKAQAELLREIRDSLKKN
;
A
#
# COMPACT_ATOMS: atom_id res chain seq x y z
N MET A 1 39.11 29.02 31.94
CA MET A 1 38.52 27.89 31.18
C MET A 1 37.10 27.53 31.64
N GLU A 2 36.78 27.66 32.93
CA GLU A 2 35.45 27.30 33.50
C GLU A 2 34.24 28.00 32.87
N LYS A 3 34.32 29.29 32.50
CA LYS A 3 33.19 30.01 31.87
C LYS A 3 32.82 29.44 30.50
N LYS A 4 33.80 28.93 29.73
CA LYS A 4 33.57 28.29 28.42
C LYS A 4 32.91 26.92 28.59
N VAL A 5 33.33 26.14 29.59
CA VAL A 5 32.75 24.82 29.91
C VAL A 5 31.30 24.95 30.41
N LYS A 6 31.03 25.91 31.30
CA LYS A 6 29.66 26.19 31.80
C LYS A 6 28.71 26.64 30.69
N ASN A 7 29.18 27.45 29.74
CA ASN A 7 28.37 27.87 28.59
C ASN A 7 28.12 26.75 27.58
N ALA A 8 29.10 25.87 27.33
CA ALA A 8 28.93 24.70 26.46
C ALA A 8 27.91 23.71 27.05
N ALA A 9 28.00 23.41 28.35
CA ALA A 9 27.05 22.55 29.05
C ALA A 9 25.61 23.12 29.02
N LYS A 10 25.46 24.44 29.16
CA LYS A 10 24.15 25.13 29.09
C LYS A 10 23.55 25.08 27.68
N LYS A 11 24.39 25.14 26.63
CA LYS A 11 23.96 25.05 25.22
C LYS A 11 23.49 23.65 24.84
N LEU A 12 24.18 22.60 25.31
CA LEU A 12 23.78 21.21 25.12
C LEU A 12 22.47 20.89 25.84
N LYS A 13 22.31 21.35 27.09
CA LYS A 13 21.05 21.18 27.85
C LYS A 13 19.86 21.87 27.17
N LYS A 14 20.08 23.07 26.59
CA LYS A 14 19.05 23.82 25.86
C LYS A 14 18.69 23.19 24.50
N GLN A 15 19.62 22.51 23.82
CA GLN A 15 19.34 21.81 22.57
C GLN A 15 18.50 20.54 22.77
N ASN A 16 18.72 19.78 23.84
CA ASN A 16 17.89 18.60 24.14
C ASN A 16 16.44 18.95 24.48
N GLU A 17 16.19 20.06 25.18
CA GLU A 17 14.82 20.55 25.43
C GLU A 17 14.11 20.94 24.12
N SER A 18 14.84 21.43 23.10
CA SER A 18 14.25 21.82 21.81
C SER A 18 13.76 20.60 21.03
N PHE A 19 14.59 19.57 20.85
CA PHE A 19 14.19 18.40 20.05
C PHE A 19 12.98 17.67 20.65
N TRP A 20 12.97 17.42 21.95
CA TRP A 20 11.83 16.78 22.61
C TRP A 20 10.58 17.67 22.63
N ALA A 21 10.73 18.99 22.75
CA ALA A 21 9.61 19.93 22.65
C ALA A 21 9.07 20.04 21.21
N ASP A 22 9.94 20.00 20.21
CA ASP A 22 9.60 20.04 18.79
C ASP A 22 8.98 18.71 18.35
N PHE A 23 9.49 17.58 18.84
CA PHE A 23 8.88 16.26 18.69
C PHE A 23 7.51 16.20 19.36
N LYS A 24 7.39 16.70 20.60
CA LYS A 24 6.10 16.78 21.30
C LYS A 24 5.09 17.65 20.53
N LYS A 25 5.51 18.80 19.99
CA LYS A 25 4.69 19.67 19.12
C LYS A 25 4.31 18.99 17.81
N PHE A 26 5.20 18.17 17.25
CA PHE A 26 4.94 17.42 16.02
C PHE A 26 3.90 16.31 16.25
N ILE A 27 4.06 15.49 17.30
CA ILE A 27 3.10 14.41 17.61
C ILE A 27 1.76 14.95 18.12
N THR A 28 1.71 16.12 18.74
CA THR A 28 0.44 16.74 19.13
C THR A 28 -0.31 17.38 17.96
N LYS A 29 0.25 17.40 16.75
CA LYS A 29 -0.57 17.58 15.54
C LYS A 29 -1.50 16.36 15.43
N GLY A 30 -2.76 16.54 15.84
CA GLY A 30 -3.75 15.47 15.98
C GLY A 30 -3.88 14.55 14.75
N ASN A 31 -3.66 15.07 13.54
CA ASN A 31 -3.73 14.30 12.30
C ASN A 31 -2.68 13.18 12.19
N VAL A 32 -1.48 13.33 12.79
CA VAL A 32 -0.40 12.34 12.69
C VAL A 32 -0.50 11.29 13.78
N LEU A 33 -0.90 11.69 14.99
CA LEU A 33 -1.01 10.78 16.13
C LEU A 33 -2.11 9.74 15.91
N ASP A 34 -3.28 10.18 15.42
CA ASP A 34 -4.42 9.30 15.20
C ASP A 34 -4.14 8.31 14.05
N MET A 35 -3.51 8.80 12.97
CA MET A 35 -3.02 7.96 11.89
C MET A 35 -1.98 6.93 12.38
N ALA A 36 -1.04 7.34 13.23
CA ALA A 36 -0.01 6.45 13.76
C ALA A 36 -0.61 5.36 14.67
N VAL A 37 -1.53 5.72 15.57
CA VAL A 37 -2.22 4.75 16.43
C VAL A 37 -3.05 3.78 15.59
N ALA A 38 -3.77 4.26 14.58
CA ALA A 38 -4.55 3.42 13.67
C ALA A 38 -3.67 2.38 12.95
N VAL A 39 -2.48 2.76 12.45
CA VAL A 39 -1.56 1.85 11.76
C VAL A 39 -0.94 0.82 12.72
N VAL A 40 -0.56 1.24 13.93
CA VAL A 40 0.01 0.33 14.94
C VAL A 40 -1.01 -0.68 15.41
N VAL A 41 -2.24 -0.25 15.70
CA VAL A 41 -3.32 -1.16 16.12
C VAL A 41 -3.72 -2.10 14.98
N ALA A 42 -3.81 -1.61 13.74
CA ALA A 42 -4.10 -2.44 12.58
C ALA A 42 -3.04 -3.52 12.33
N SER A 43 -1.75 -3.16 12.42
CA SER A 43 -0.65 -4.12 12.24
C SER A 43 -0.58 -5.16 13.35
N ALA A 44 -0.77 -4.75 14.61
CA ALA A 44 -0.81 -5.66 15.76
C ALA A 44 -2.01 -6.61 15.69
N PHE A 45 -3.21 -6.11 15.35
CA PHE A 45 -4.40 -6.94 15.19
C PHE A 45 -4.24 -7.95 14.06
N ASN A 46 -3.71 -7.52 12.91
CA ASN A 46 -3.41 -8.43 11.79
C ASN A 46 -2.39 -9.51 12.21
N ALA A 47 -1.36 -9.16 13.00
CA ALA A 47 -0.41 -10.13 13.52
C ALA A 47 -1.05 -11.16 14.46
N ILE A 48 -2.02 -10.77 15.29
CA ILE A 48 -2.77 -11.69 16.16
C ILE A 48 -3.60 -12.66 15.31
N VAL A 49 -4.31 -12.15 14.30
CA VAL A 49 -5.11 -12.99 13.40
C VAL A 49 -4.21 -13.96 12.63
N ASN A 50 -3.12 -13.46 12.03
CA ASN A 50 -2.14 -14.30 11.35
C ASN A 50 -1.49 -15.33 12.28
N GLY A 51 -1.23 -14.97 13.54
CA GLY A 51 -0.72 -15.89 14.55
C GLY A 51 -1.71 -17.00 14.87
N LEU A 52 -3.00 -16.68 15.02
CA LEU A 52 -4.05 -17.68 15.21
C LEU A 52 -4.09 -18.66 14.04
N VAL A 53 -4.01 -18.14 12.81
CA VAL A 53 -4.02 -18.99 11.62
C VAL A 53 -2.79 -19.89 11.60
N LYS A 54 -1.60 -19.30 11.66
CA LYS A 54 -0.33 -20.03 11.53
C LYS A 54 -0.07 -21.04 12.65
N TYR A 55 -0.44 -20.70 13.89
CA TYR A 55 -0.10 -21.52 15.05
C TYR A 55 -1.22 -22.46 15.51
N ILE A 56 -2.48 -22.20 15.14
CA ILE A 56 -3.62 -23.03 15.57
C ILE A 56 -4.32 -23.65 14.37
N ILE A 57 -4.75 -22.84 13.40
CA ILE A 57 -5.57 -23.35 12.29
C ILE A 57 -4.74 -24.17 11.31
N THR A 58 -3.57 -23.69 10.86
CA THR A 58 -2.73 -24.42 9.93
C THR A 58 -2.34 -25.79 10.49
N PRO A 59 -1.81 -25.95 11.72
CA PRO A 59 -1.50 -27.27 12.25
C PRO A 59 -2.73 -28.19 12.39
N LEU A 60 -3.91 -27.64 12.72
CA LEU A 60 -5.15 -28.42 12.75
C LEU A 60 -5.56 -28.93 11.37
N ILE A 61 -5.43 -28.09 10.34
CA ILE A 61 -5.70 -28.48 8.95
C ILE A 61 -4.66 -29.51 8.47
N THR A 62 -3.38 -29.27 8.73
CA THR A 62 -2.30 -30.20 8.34
C THR A 62 -2.47 -31.56 9.03
N TYR A 63 -2.86 -31.57 10.30
CA TYR A 63 -3.18 -32.80 11.04
C TYR A 63 -4.38 -33.54 10.42
N ALA A 64 -5.45 -32.82 10.06
CA ALA A 64 -6.61 -33.42 9.37
C ALA A 64 -6.27 -33.94 7.97
N THR A 65 -5.28 -33.35 7.30
CA THR A 65 -4.84 -33.72 5.94
C THR A 65 -3.69 -34.74 5.97
N SER A 66 -3.52 -35.47 7.07
CA SER A 66 -2.49 -36.51 7.25
C SER A 66 -1.04 -36.03 7.11
N GLY A 67 -0.75 -34.78 7.46
CA GLY A 67 0.61 -34.23 7.44
C GLY A 67 1.00 -33.54 6.13
N VAL A 68 0.10 -33.45 5.15
CA VAL A 68 0.38 -32.74 3.90
C VAL A 68 0.22 -31.23 4.14
N SER A 69 1.34 -30.50 4.13
CA SER A 69 1.31 -29.04 4.21
C SER A 69 0.81 -28.47 2.89
N ILE A 70 -0.21 -27.60 2.94
CA ILE A 70 -0.70 -26.84 1.77
C ILE A 70 0.46 -26.08 1.10
N ASN A 71 1.48 -25.68 1.87
CA ASN A 71 2.67 -24.98 1.38
C ASN A 71 3.59 -25.83 0.49
N GLU A 72 3.61 -27.16 0.66
CA GLU A 72 4.54 -28.06 -0.02
C GLU A 72 4.08 -28.42 -1.43
N TRP A 73 2.88 -27.99 -1.81
CA TRP A 73 2.36 -28.19 -3.14
C TRP A 73 3.04 -27.26 -4.13
N GLU A 74 4.06 -27.79 -4.77
CA GLU A 74 4.77 -27.14 -5.86
C GLU A 74 4.67 -27.97 -7.14
N TRP A 75 4.55 -27.28 -8.27
CA TRP A 75 4.74 -27.90 -9.58
C TRP A 75 6.15 -27.56 -10.05
N VAL A 76 7.03 -28.55 -10.06
CA VAL A 76 8.41 -28.38 -10.52
C VAL A 76 8.40 -28.36 -12.04
N VAL A 77 8.64 -27.19 -12.63
CA VAL A 77 8.69 -26.99 -14.09
C VAL A 77 10.10 -27.32 -14.63
N ARG A 78 11.13 -27.19 -13.80
CA ARG A 78 12.50 -27.60 -14.09
C ARG A 78 13.16 -28.13 -12.82
N GLU A 79 13.59 -29.39 -12.83
CA GLU A 79 14.30 -30.01 -11.71
C GLU A 79 15.71 -29.43 -11.56
N GLU A 80 16.17 -29.40 -10.32
CA GLU A 80 17.52 -28.96 -9.97
C GLU A 80 18.55 -29.98 -10.48
N VAL A 81 19.47 -29.53 -11.34
CA VAL A 81 20.60 -30.36 -11.78
C VAL A 81 21.82 -29.97 -10.92
N LEU A 82 22.23 -30.89 -10.05
CA LEU A 82 23.47 -30.78 -9.28
C LEU A 82 24.65 -31.36 -10.06
N ASP A 83 25.79 -30.68 -10.04
CA ASP A 83 27.08 -31.26 -10.44
C ASP A 83 27.53 -32.35 -9.42
N ALA A 84 28.43 -33.25 -9.82
CA ALA A 84 29.09 -34.24 -8.98
C ALA A 84 29.80 -33.63 -7.74
N ALA A 85 30.03 -32.32 -7.72
CA ALA A 85 30.56 -31.55 -6.58
C ALA A 85 29.48 -30.91 -5.67
N GLY A 86 28.18 -31.14 -5.92
CA GLY A 86 27.09 -30.60 -5.11
C GLY A 86 26.80 -29.10 -5.31
N ALA A 87 27.35 -28.48 -6.36
CA ALA A 87 27.06 -27.11 -6.73
C ALA A 87 25.87 -27.03 -7.70
N VAL A 88 24.94 -26.10 -7.43
CA VAL A 88 23.72 -25.87 -8.21
C VAL A 88 24.07 -25.16 -9.52
N VAL A 89 23.99 -25.88 -10.65
CA VAL A 89 24.31 -25.33 -11.98
C VAL A 89 23.09 -24.67 -12.63
N THR A 90 21.87 -25.05 -12.23
CA THR A 90 20.63 -24.44 -12.74
C THR A 90 19.62 -24.32 -11.61
N SER A 91 19.19 -23.09 -11.31
CA SER A 91 18.24 -22.82 -10.22
C SER A 91 16.91 -23.54 -10.45
N LYS A 92 16.40 -24.20 -9.40
CA LYS A 92 15.06 -24.79 -9.37
C LYS A 92 14.01 -23.74 -9.72
N ILE A 93 13.24 -23.98 -10.78
CA ILE A 93 12.06 -23.16 -11.13
C ILE A 93 10.84 -24.01 -10.81
N SER A 94 10.25 -23.77 -9.64
CA SER A 94 8.98 -24.37 -9.24
C SER A 94 7.89 -23.32 -9.07
N VAL A 95 6.68 -23.66 -9.51
CA VAL A 95 5.49 -22.86 -9.27
C VAL A 95 4.89 -23.34 -7.94
N GLN A 96 5.09 -22.57 -6.89
CA GLN A 96 4.58 -22.87 -5.54
C GLN A 96 3.11 -22.43 -5.41
N TYR A 97 2.21 -23.14 -6.08
CA TYR A 97 0.78 -22.84 -6.00
C TYR A 97 0.21 -23.10 -4.59
N GLY A 98 0.86 -23.95 -3.80
CA GLY A 98 0.57 -24.16 -2.39
C GLY A 98 0.63 -22.89 -1.55
N LEU A 99 1.66 -22.06 -1.76
CA LEU A 99 1.80 -20.78 -1.05
C LEU A 99 0.70 -19.78 -1.44
N TRP A 100 0.26 -19.81 -2.69
CA TRP A 100 -0.84 -18.98 -3.18
C TRP A 100 -2.18 -19.42 -2.58
N LEU A 101 -2.42 -20.73 -2.50
CA LEU A 101 -3.64 -21.26 -1.87
C LEU A 101 -3.67 -20.96 -0.36
N GLN A 102 -2.52 -21.06 0.32
CA GLN A 102 -2.38 -20.64 1.71
C GLN A 102 -2.75 -19.16 1.89
N ALA A 103 -2.26 -18.27 1.00
CA ALA A 103 -2.60 -16.85 1.07
C ALA A 103 -4.11 -16.58 0.90
N ILE A 104 -4.83 -17.37 0.09
CA ILE A 104 -6.30 -17.30 -0.02
C ILE A 104 -6.97 -17.71 1.28
N VAL A 105 -6.51 -18.80 1.91
CA VAL A 105 -7.05 -19.28 3.18
C VAL A 105 -6.85 -18.23 4.27
N ASP A 106 -5.65 -17.65 4.38
CA ASP A 106 -5.33 -16.56 5.32
C ASP A 106 -6.27 -15.36 5.11
N PHE A 107 -6.48 -14.94 3.85
CA PHE A 107 -7.40 -13.84 3.51
C PHE A 107 -8.85 -14.14 3.94
N LEU A 108 -9.36 -15.35 3.67
CA LEU A 108 -10.70 -15.76 4.07
C LEU A 108 -10.88 -15.76 5.58
N ILE A 109 -9.87 -16.19 6.33
CA ILE A 109 -9.93 -16.19 7.80
C ILE A 109 -9.89 -14.76 8.36
N ILE A 110 -9.04 -13.88 7.81
CA ILE A 110 -9.01 -12.46 8.19
C ILE A 110 -10.37 -11.81 7.92
N ALA A 111 -10.93 -12.03 6.73
CA ALA A 111 -12.26 -11.53 6.37
C ALA A 111 -13.36 -12.06 7.31
N PHE A 112 -13.31 -13.35 7.66
CA PHE A 112 -14.24 -13.96 8.60
C PHE A 112 -14.09 -13.39 10.03
N SER A 113 -12.87 -13.17 10.48
CA SER A 113 -12.58 -12.56 11.79
C SER A 113 -13.16 -11.14 11.88
N VAL A 114 -12.91 -10.31 10.87
CA VAL A 114 -13.49 -8.96 10.78
C VAL A 114 -15.03 -9.02 10.73
N PHE A 115 -15.58 -9.96 9.96
CA PHE A 115 -17.03 -10.17 9.90
C PHE A 115 -17.63 -10.52 11.27
N VAL A 116 -17.00 -11.41 12.04
CA VAL A 116 -17.46 -11.77 13.40
C VAL A 116 -17.44 -10.55 14.32
N VAL A 117 -16.37 -9.75 14.30
CA VAL A 117 -16.28 -8.53 15.11
C VAL A 117 -17.39 -7.54 14.76
N VAL A 118 -17.61 -7.29 13.47
CA VAL A 118 -18.70 -6.42 12.98
C VAL A 118 -20.07 -6.99 13.35
N ARG A 119 -20.25 -8.32 13.29
CA ARG A 119 -21.48 -9.02 13.65
C ARG A 119 -21.78 -8.89 15.15
N VAL A 120 -20.77 -9.01 16.00
CA VAL A 120 -20.88 -8.86 17.46
C VAL A 120 -21.23 -7.41 17.80
N ILE A 121 -20.51 -6.43 17.24
CA ILE A 121 -20.80 -5.01 17.45
C ILE A 121 -22.24 -4.69 17.01
N ARG A 122 -22.68 -5.15 15.82
CA ARG A 122 -24.06 -4.96 15.34
C ARG A 122 -25.12 -5.61 16.24
N ASN A 123 -24.77 -6.71 16.90
CA ASN A 123 -25.68 -7.41 17.82
C ASN A 123 -25.77 -6.70 19.17
N THR A 124 -24.66 -6.13 19.67
CA THR A 124 -24.57 -5.40 20.94
C THR A 124 -25.06 -3.95 20.83
N GLU A 125 -24.89 -3.31 19.68
CA GLU A 125 -25.41 -1.98 19.38
C GLU A 125 -26.94 -1.93 19.42
N ARG A 126 -27.60 -2.97 18.90
CA ARG A 126 -29.06 -3.17 19.02
C ARG A 126 -29.53 -3.25 20.47
N ALA A 127 -28.64 -3.53 21.42
CA ALA A 127 -28.96 -3.68 22.83
C ALA A 127 -28.80 -2.39 23.65
N LEU A 128 -27.89 -1.45 23.33
CA LEU A 128 -27.64 -0.29 24.21
C LEU A 128 -27.34 1.09 23.57
N ASN A 129 -26.53 1.25 22.50
CA ASN A 129 -26.02 2.58 22.08
C ASN A 129 -25.60 2.68 20.58
N ALA A 130 -26.38 2.11 19.66
CA ALA A 130 -26.05 1.97 18.22
C ALA A 130 -25.77 3.24 17.40
N LYS A 131 -26.14 4.45 17.85
CA LYS A 131 -26.12 5.65 16.98
C LYS A 131 -24.83 6.45 17.01
N GLU A 132 -24.05 6.40 18.09
CA GLU A 132 -22.82 7.20 18.20
C GLU A 132 -21.54 6.44 17.79
N LEU A 133 -21.49 5.13 18.01
CA LEU A 133 -20.34 4.29 17.66
C LEU A 133 -20.35 3.88 16.19
N ALA A 134 -21.52 3.49 15.65
CA ALA A 134 -21.69 3.28 14.22
C ALA A 134 -21.41 4.54 13.39
N LYS A 135 -21.83 5.73 13.86
CA LYS A 135 -21.55 7.00 13.17
C LYS A 135 -20.05 7.33 13.16
N LYS A 136 -19.32 7.07 14.24
CA LYS A 136 -17.85 7.28 14.27
C LYS A 136 -17.09 6.28 13.40
N ALA A 137 -17.49 5.01 13.42
CA ALA A 137 -16.89 3.98 12.59
C ALA A 137 -17.23 4.14 11.09
N GLU A 138 -18.44 4.58 10.76
CA GLU A 138 -18.89 4.86 9.39
C GLU A 138 -18.26 6.16 8.85
N GLU A 139 -18.06 7.18 9.68
CA GLU A 139 -17.37 8.42 9.31
C GLU A 139 -15.85 8.21 9.14
N GLU A 140 -15.22 7.34 9.92
CA GLU A 140 -13.81 6.93 9.73
C GLU A 140 -13.62 6.03 8.51
N ALA A 141 -14.53 5.08 8.28
CA ALA A 141 -14.47 4.21 7.10
C ALA A 141 -14.81 4.98 5.81
N ALA A 142 -15.75 5.93 5.86
CA ALA A 142 -16.06 6.81 4.73
C ALA A 142 -14.92 7.78 4.42
N LYS A 143 -14.23 8.35 5.43
CA LYS A 143 -13.04 9.20 5.22
C LYS A 143 -11.89 8.41 4.58
N LYS A 144 -11.64 7.17 5.03
CA LYS A 144 -10.63 6.29 4.42
C LYS A 144 -10.98 5.86 2.99
N ALA A 145 -12.24 5.54 2.71
CA ALA A 145 -12.69 5.19 1.38
C ALA A 145 -12.75 6.40 0.42
N GLU A 146 -13.02 7.61 0.93
CA GLU A 146 -13.02 8.86 0.16
C GLU A 146 -11.59 9.35 -0.13
N GLU A 147 -10.64 9.17 0.78
CA GLU A 147 -9.20 9.41 0.52
C GLU A 147 -8.62 8.44 -0.52
N GLU A 148 -8.96 7.15 -0.46
CA GLU A 148 -8.56 6.18 -1.49
C GLU A 148 -9.21 6.47 -2.85
N LYS A 149 -10.49 6.88 -2.88
CA LYS A 149 -11.15 7.34 -4.12
C LYS A 149 -10.53 8.63 -4.65
N LYS A 150 -10.20 9.61 -3.80
CA LYS A 150 -9.55 10.87 -4.23
C LYS A 150 -8.13 10.65 -4.72
N ALA A 151 -7.39 9.70 -4.14
CA ALA A 151 -6.06 9.32 -4.63
C ALA A 151 -6.14 8.61 -6.00
N ALA A 152 -7.13 7.74 -6.20
CA ALA A 152 -7.37 7.09 -7.50
C ALA A 152 -7.86 8.08 -8.56
N GLU A 153 -8.71 9.03 -8.19
CA GLU A 153 -9.26 10.06 -9.09
C GLU A 153 -8.24 11.15 -9.43
N ALA A 154 -7.36 11.54 -8.50
CA ALA A 154 -6.23 12.44 -8.78
C ALA A 154 -5.22 11.82 -9.76
N ALA A 155 -4.98 10.50 -9.68
CA ALA A 155 -4.15 9.79 -10.64
C ALA A 155 -4.82 9.68 -12.03
N ALA A 156 -6.14 9.49 -12.08
CA ALA A 156 -6.90 9.49 -13.34
C ALA A 156 -6.98 10.90 -13.98
N ALA A 157 -7.16 11.94 -13.18
CA ALA A 157 -7.19 13.33 -13.64
C ALA A 157 -5.83 13.82 -14.14
N ALA A 158 -4.72 13.40 -13.51
CA ALA A 158 -3.38 13.68 -14.00
C ALA A 158 -3.11 13.02 -15.36
N LYS A 159 -3.61 11.79 -15.56
CA LYS A 159 -3.50 11.07 -16.84
C LYS A 159 -4.38 11.70 -17.93
N ALA A 160 -5.60 12.11 -17.60
CA ALA A 160 -6.50 12.80 -18.52
C ALA A 160 -5.99 14.20 -18.90
N ALA A 161 -5.38 14.93 -17.96
CA ALA A 161 -4.75 16.22 -18.25
C ALA A 161 -3.52 16.07 -19.16
N ALA A 162 -2.73 15.01 -18.98
CA ALA A 162 -1.60 14.69 -19.87
C ALA A 162 -2.05 14.31 -21.29
N GLU A 163 -3.14 13.54 -21.43
CA GLU A 163 -3.73 13.21 -22.74
C GLU A 163 -4.37 14.44 -23.42
N ALA A 164 -5.00 15.35 -22.67
CA ALA A 164 -5.55 16.58 -23.21
C ALA A 164 -4.46 17.59 -23.64
N GLN A 165 -3.33 17.64 -22.93
CA GLN A 165 -2.16 18.41 -23.35
C GLN A 165 -1.57 17.86 -24.65
N LYS A 166 -1.41 16.54 -24.73
CA LYS A 166 -0.92 15.86 -25.93
C LYS A 166 -1.86 16.09 -27.14
N ALA A 167 -3.17 16.02 -26.95
CA ALA A 167 -4.14 16.30 -28.01
C ALA A 167 -4.12 17.76 -28.48
N ARG A 168 -3.88 18.73 -27.59
CA ARG A 168 -3.70 20.14 -27.97
C ARG A 168 -2.39 20.38 -28.71
N GLU A 169 -1.33 19.70 -28.31
CA GLU A 169 -0.03 19.76 -28.97
C GLU A 169 -0.09 19.13 -30.37
N ASP A 170 -0.76 17.97 -30.51
CA ASP A 170 -0.98 17.30 -31.80
C ASP A 170 -1.86 18.15 -32.74
N ALA A 171 -2.90 18.81 -32.21
CA ALA A 171 -3.73 19.73 -32.99
C ALA A 171 -2.97 20.98 -33.44
N PHE A 172 -2.11 21.53 -32.58
CA PHE A 172 -1.24 22.66 -32.93
C PHE A 172 -0.22 22.27 -34.00
N LEU A 173 0.40 21.09 -33.89
CA LEU A 173 1.34 20.58 -34.90
C LEU A 173 0.65 20.33 -36.25
N ALA A 174 -0.62 19.90 -36.25
CA ALA A 174 -1.39 19.71 -37.48
C ALA A 174 -1.64 21.05 -38.21
N ASP A 175 -2.00 22.12 -37.49
CA ASP A 175 -2.25 23.44 -38.07
C ASP A 175 -0.95 24.06 -38.64
N VAL A 176 0.16 23.95 -37.90
CA VAL A 176 1.48 24.40 -38.36
C VAL A 176 1.92 23.64 -39.62
N LYS A 177 1.63 22.33 -39.69
CA LYS A 177 1.95 21.53 -40.87
C LYS A 177 1.10 21.92 -42.08
N ALA A 178 -0.20 22.20 -41.89
CA ALA A 178 -1.08 22.66 -42.94
C ALA A 178 -0.62 24.02 -43.51
N GLN A 179 -0.21 24.96 -42.64
CA GLN A 179 0.36 26.23 -43.07
C GLN A 179 1.68 26.04 -43.86
N ALA A 180 2.54 25.12 -43.42
CA ALA A 180 3.78 24.82 -44.11
C ALA A 180 3.56 24.20 -45.51
N GLU A 181 2.50 23.40 -45.67
CA GLU A 181 2.13 22.79 -46.95
C GLU A 181 1.57 23.83 -47.92
N LEU A 182 0.71 24.72 -47.44
CA LEU A 182 0.17 25.84 -48.22
C LEU A 182 1.29 26.81 -48.68
N LEU A 183 2.27 27.08 -47.81
CA LEU A 183 3.46 27.86 -48.18
C LEU A 183 4.36 27.16 -49.21
N ARG A 184 4.40 25.82 -49.21
CA ARG A 184 5.10 25.06 -50.27
C ARG A 184 4.34 25.15 -51.59
N GLU A 185 3.02 25.02 -51.58
CA GLU A 185 2.19 25.17 -52.79
C GLU A 185 2.29 26.58 -53.39
N ILE A 186 2.25 27.63 -52.57
CA ILE A 186 2.47 29.01 -53.03
C ILE A 186 3.87 29.16 -53.65
N ARG A 187 4.90 28.60 -53.01
CA ARG A 187 6.27 28.63 -53.55
C ARG A 187 6.38 27.92 -54.89
N ASP A 188 5.75 26.76 -55.04
CA ASP A 188 5.83 25.96 -56.26
C ASP A 188 4.97 26.58 -57.39
N SER A 189 3.85 27.21 -57.04
CA SER A 189 3.04 28.02 -57.97
C SER A 189 3.80 29.24 -58.48
N LEU A 190 4.58 29.91 -57.63
CA LEU A 190 5.45 31.03 -58.03
C LEU A 190 6.66 30.62 -58.86
N LYS A 191 7.09 29.35 -58.80
CA LYS A 191 8.19 28.82 -59.64
C LYS A 191 7.72 28.32 -61.02
N LYS A 192 6.41 28.13 -61.21
CA LYS A 192 5.83 27.54 -62.43
C LYS A 192 5.32 28.60 -63.41
N ASN A 193 5.24 29.86 -62.98
CA ASN A 193 5.14 31.05 -63.83
C ASN A 193 6.53 31.67 -64.02
#